data_AF-A0A1Y4L660-F1
#
_entry.id   AF-A0A1Y4L660-F1
#
_cell.length_a   1.000
_cell.length_b   1.000
_cell.length_c   1.000
_cell.angle_alpha   90.00
_cell.angle_beta   90.00
_cell.angle_gamma   90.00
#
_symmetry.space_group_name_H-M   'P 1'
#
loop_
_entity.id
_entity.type
_entity.pdbx_description
1 polymer ?
#
loop_
_entity_poly.entity_id
_entity_poly.type
_entity_poly.pdbx_seq_one_letter_code
_entity_poly.pdbx_strand_id
1 'polypeptide(L)'
;MKRINRILLAVGCGLLLLLSWLTVITARSDAQKQAELLAQADAYIQDEIYIRALPLLEEAAGYDAKHTIEAEEALKNVYLHLIGQSGYSTKYTNLLSKQMGRKDADPAVFAEAAEYYLEASKESEAFAVLRDGIAKTGSEELTELYEDVRYQYKVSSYTYQDVTAACNGAIPVELDGYWGLASASGSLVIPCEYDQISTYSNGQAIVRKGAVISGVDSSNNRVALFHGEADSFSNFNENRLGLKTSEGWVVANGTFGTGGLLLEELGMYSDGCAAAKLDGKWGVLGADGQEWVIPPEYDGIVQDELGRCWAQDAVFVRQDGQVLLLVDGEPVGEPYEDARPFADGWAAVKKNGKWGFIDTQGTVMLDYQFEDALSFGQHLAAVKQGRNWGYISLRGELVIEPIFLEARSFSQGSAAVRTADGWKFITLLEYEGGTGL
;
A
#
# COMPACT_ATOMS: atom_id res chain seq x y z
N MET A 1 -69.97 14.92 58.70
CA MET A 1 -68.63 15.38 58.25
C MET A 1 -67.75 14.28 57.65
N LYS A 2 -67.52 13.13 58.31
CA LYS A 2 -66.60 12.08 57.78
C LYS A 2 -66.98 11.44 56.43
N ARG A 3 -68.28 11.35 56.10
CA ARG A 3 -68.75 10.76 54.83
C ARG A 3 -68.59 11.72 53.63
N ILE A 4 -68.79 13.02 53.85
CA ILE A 4 -68.66 14.07 52.83
C ILE A 4 -67.18 14.29 52.45
N ASN A 5 -66.26 14.29 53.43
CA ASN A 5 -64.83 14.39 53.14
C ASN A 5 -64.27 13.18 52.36
N ARG A 6 -64.81 11.97 52.58
CA ARG A 6 -64.41 10.78 51.79
C ARG A 6 -64.90 10.86 50.34
N ILE A 7 -66.09 11.42 50.12
CA ILE A 7 -66.64 11.63 48.77
C ILE A 7 -65.86 12.72 48.04
N LEU A 8 -65.54 13.84 48.70
CA LEU A 8 -64.70 14.91 48.14
C LEU A 8 -63.29 14.43 47.79
N LEU A 9 -62.67 13.60 48.63
CA LEU A 9 -61.36 13.01 48.34
C LEU A 9 -61.41 12.05 47.15
N ALA A 10 -62.46 11.22 47.05
CA ALA A 10 -62.65 10.29 45.94
C ALA A 10 -62.93 11.02 44.61
N VAL A 11 -63.72 12.11 44.64
CA VAL A 11 -63.98 12.97 43.47
C VAL A 11 -62.71 13.73 43.07
N GLY A 12 -61.91 14.21 44.03
CA GLY A 12 -60.62 14.85 43.76
C GLY A 12 -59.59 13.90 43.12
N CYS A 13 -59.47 12.67 43.62
CA CYS A 13 -58.62 11.65 43.00
C CYS A 13 -59.13 11.23 41.61
N GLY A 14 -60.45 11.14 41.42
CA GLY A 14 -61.06 10.87 40.11
C GLY A 14 -60.77 11.97 39.09
N LEU A 15 -60.83 13.24 39.49
CA LEU A 15 -60.48 14.40 38.65
C LEU A 15 -58.99 14.45 38.31
N LEU A 16 -58.10 14.13 39.26
CA LEU A 16 -56.65 14.07 39.00
C LEU A 16 -56.28 12.90 38.07
N LEU A 17 -56.95 11.75 38.21
CA LEU A 17 -56.79 10.62 37.29
C LEU A 17 -57.36 10.94 35.91
N LEU A 18 -58.49 11.64 35.82
CA LEU A 18 -59.06 12.12 34.55
C LEU A 18 -58.17 13.17 33.88
N LEU A 19 -57.61 14.12 34.62
CA LEU A 19 -56.64 15.10 34.12
C LEU A 19 -55.34 14.45 33.66
N SER A 20 -54.84 13.47 34.44
CA SER A 20 -53.69 12.64 34.06
C SER A 20 -53.97 11.83 32.78
N TRP A 21 -55.14 11.21 32.68
CA TRP A 21 -55.58 10.50 31.48
C TRP A 21 -55.78 11.44 30.29
N LEU A 22 -56.34 12.65 30.48
CA LEU A 22 -56.45 13.67 29.45
C LEU A 22 -55.08 14.13 28.96
N THR A 23 -54.10 14.31 29.85
CA THR A 23 -52.72 14.65 29.46
C THR A 23 -52.04 13.51 28.69
N VAL A 24 -52.34 12.24 29.00
CA VAL A 24 -51.83 11.08 28.26
C VAL A 24 -52.54 10.89 26.91
N ILE A 25 -53.84 11.19 26.83
CA ILE A 25 -54.64 11.11 25.60
C ILE A 25 -54.31 12.27 24.63
N THR A 26 -53.81 13.39 25.13
CA THR A 26 -53.38 14.57 24.34
C THR A 26 -51.88 14.68 24.16
N ALA A 27 -51.08 13.87 24.86
CA ALA A 27 -49.64 13.79 24.65
C ALA A 27 -49.36 13.25 23.25
N ARG A 28 -48.78 14.11 22.39
CA ARG A 28 -48.35 13.72 21.05
C ARG A 28 -47.33 12.60 21.15
N SER A 29 -47.47 11.59 20.32
CA SER A 29 -46.44 10.56 20.20
C SER A 29 -45.16 11.18 19.61
N ASP A 30 -44.00 10.59 19.89
CA ASP A 30 -42.74 11.11 19.37
C ASP A 30 -42.72 11.10 17.83
N ALA A 31 -43.36 10.12 17.19
CA ALA A 31 -43.55 10.12 15.73
C ALA A 31 -44.36 11.32 15.22
N GLN A 32 -45.40 11.75 15.95
CA GLN A 32 -46.18 12.94 15.58
C GLN A 32 -45.38 14.23 15.76
N LYS A 33 -44.55 14.32 16.81
CA LYS A 33 -43.65 15.46 17.01
C LYS A 33 -42.60 15.54 15.90
N GLN A 34 -41.98 14.42 15.55
CA GLN A 34 -41.00 14.37 14.45
C GLN A 34 -41.58 14.88 13.13
N ALA A 35 -42.77 14.40 12.74
CA ALA A 35 -43.40 14.80 11.48
C ALA A 35 -43.68 16.32 11.42
N GLU A 36 -44.09 16.93 12.54
CA GLU A 36 -44.34 18.36 12.62
C GLU A 36 -43.05 19.19 12.61
N LEU A 37 -42.02 18.75 13.35
CA LEU A 37 -40.70 19.40 13.35
C LEU A 37 -40.07 19.34 11.95
N LEU A 38 -40.18 18.20 11.26
CA LEU A 38 -39.72 18.04 9.87
C LEU A 38 -40.46 18.98 8.92
N ALA A 39 -41.78 19.06 8.99
CA ALA A 39 -42.55 19.98 8.15
C ALA A 39 -42.19 21.46 8.38
N GLN A 40 -41.92 21.85 9.63
CA GLN A 40 -41.45 23.21 9.94
C GLN A 40 -40.03 23.46 9.45
N ALA A 41 -39.13 22.48 9.61
CA ALA A 41 -37.76 22.57 9.12
C ALA A 41 -37.74 22.67 7.58
N ASP A 42 -38.56 21.88 6.88
CA ASP A 42 -38.64 21.88 5.43
C ASP A 42 -39.04 23.25 4.85
N ALA A 43 -39.99 23.95 5.49
CA ALA A 43 -40.33 25.32 5.12
C ALA A 43 -39.14 26.28 5.20
N TYR A 44 -38.25 26.11 6.18
CA TYR A 44 -37.02 26.90 6.26
C TYR A 44 -35.97 26.45 5.24
N ILE A 45 -35.84 25.14 4.98
CA ILE A 45 -34.88 24.58 4.02
C ILE A 45 -35.21 25.04 2.59
N GLN A 46 -36.50 25.05 2.21
CA GLN A 46 -36.96 25.53 0.90
C GLN A 46 -36.55 26.99 0.63
N ASP A 47 -36.47 27.80 1.68
CA ASP A 47 -36.01 29.19 1.64
C ASP A 47 -34.50 29.34 1.95
N GLU A 48 -33.74 28.23 1.99
CA GLU A 48 -32.30 28.15 2.32
C GLU A 48 -31.93 28.73 3.72
N ILE A 49 -32.89 28.74 4.66
CA ILE A 49 -32.72 29.27 6.02
C ILE A 49 -32.27 28.18 6.99
N TYR A 50 -31.12 27.58 6.70
CA TYR A 50 -30.56 26.42 7.41
C TYR A 50 -30.40 26.60 8.92
N ILE A 51 -29.97 27.79 9.38
CA ILE A 51 -29.78 28.07 10.81
C ILE A 51 -31.08 27.98 11.61
N ARG A 52 -32.24 28.23 10.99
CA ARG A 52 -33.55 28.09 11.66
C ARG A 52 -34.11 26.68 11.57
N ALA A 53 -33.81 25.96 10.49
CA ALA A 53 -34.14 24.54 10.36
C ALA A 53 -33.38 23.68 11.37
N LEU A 54 -32.12 24.04 11.66
CA LEU A 54 -31.21 23.23 12.46
C LEU A 54 -31.75 22.77 13.83
N PRO A 55 -32.17 23.65 14.76
CA PRO A 55 -32.64 23.20 16.08
C PRO A 55 -33.88 22.31 16.00
N LEU A 56 -34.73 22.49 14.97
CA LEU A 56 -35.91 21.66 14.74
C LEU A 56 -35.51 20.24 14.33
N LEU A 57 -34.51 20.13 13.44
CA LEU A 57 -33.99 18.85 12.99
C LEU A 57 -33.17 18.14 14.06
N GLU A 58 -32.36 18.86 14.85
CA GLU A 58 -31.63 18.31 16.00
C GLU A 58 -32.60 17.72 17.04
N GLU A 59 -33.73 18.40 17.30
CA GLU A 59 -34.78 17.86 18.17
C GLU A 59 -35.46 16.64 17.53
N ALA A 60 -35.85 16.71 16.25
CA ALA A 60 -36.53 15.63 15.55
C ALA A 60 -35.68 14.35 15.50
N ALA A 61 -34.37 14.47 15.23
CA ALA A 61 -33.39 13.38 15.20
C ALA A 61 -33.05 12.82 16.59
N GLY A 62 -33.41 13.53 17.67
CA GLY A 62 -33.23 13.10 19.05
C GLY A 62 -34.24 12.04 19.50
N TYR A 63 -35.38 11.93 18.83
CA TYR A 63 -36.39 10.91 19.10
C TYR A 63 -36.04 9.57 18.43
N ASP A 64 -36.45 8.46 19.03
CA ASP A 64 -36.37 7.10 18.46
C ASP A 64 -37.78 6.64 18.07
N ALA A 65 -38.21 7.03 16.88
CA ALA A 65 -39.56 6.84 16.38
C ALA A 65 -39.59 6.75 14.85
N LYS A 66 -40.78 6.66 14.27
CA LYS A 66 -41.02 6.34 12.85
C LYS A 66 -40.19 7.19 11.87
N HIS A 67 -39.95 8.46 12.17
CA HIS A 67 -39.33 9.43 11.27
C HIS A 67 -37.87 9.74 11.64
N THR A 68 -37.23 8.92 12.49
CA THR A 68 -35.85 9.19 12.94
C THR A 68 -34.86 9.21 11.77
N ILE A 69 -34.95 8.25 10.83
CA ILE A 69 -34.06 8.23 9.66
C ILE A 69 -34.28 9.49 8.81
N GLU A 70 -35.52 9.82 8.50
CA GLU A 70 -35.88 11.02 7.71
C GLU A 70 -35.35 12.32 8.35
N ALA A 71 -35.47 12.44 9.68
CA ALA A 71 -34.95 13.59 10.41
C ALA A 71 -33.43 13.66 10.41
N GLU A 72 -32.75 12.52 10.53
CA GLU A 72 -31.29 12.46 10.45
C GLU A 72 -30.77 12.77 9.04
N GLU A 73 -31.42 12.29 7.98
CA GLU A 73 -31.06 12.62 6.60
C GLU A 73 -31.20 14.12 6.32
N ALA A 74 -32.33 14.72 6.71
CA ALA A 74 -32.52 16.17 6.60
C ALA A 74 -31.47 16.94 7.42
N LEU A 75 -31.13 16.46 8.63
CA LEU A 75 -30.12 17.07 9.47
C LEU A 75 -28.71 16.98 8.87
N LYS A 76 -28.33 15.84 8.28
CA LYS A 76 -27.06 15.66 7.56
C LYS A 76 -26.93 16.67 6.42
N ASN A 77 -27.97 16.83 5.60
CA ASN A 77 -27.98 17.80 4.50
C ASN A 77 -27.78 19.23 5.00
N VAL A 78 -28.46 19.61 6.08
CA VAL A 78 -28.27 20.92 6.71
C VAL A 78 -26.85 21.11 7.24
N TYR A 79 -26.24 20.06 7.82
CA TYR A 79 -24.84 20.12 8.25
C TYR A 79 -23.87 20.30 7.08
N LEU A 80 -24.09 19.64 5.94
CA LEU A 80 -23.27 19.81 4.74
C LEU A 80 -23.33 21.25 4.20
N HIS A 81 -24.51 21.87 4.17
CA HIS A 81 -24.64 23.29 3.80
C HIS A 81 -23.90 24.25 4.75
N LEU A 82 -23.71 23.84 6.01
CA LEU A 82 -23.05 24.62 7.04
C LEU A 82 -21.59 24.16 7.30
N ILE A 83 -21.06 23.24 6.51
CA ILE A 83 -19.81 22.49 6.81
C ILE A 83 -18.58 23.39 6.99
N GLY A 84 -18.53 24.52 6.26
CA GLY A 84 -17.45 25.51 6.35
C GLY A 84 -17.47 26.34 7.63
N GLN A 85 -18.53 26.25 8.45
CA GLN A 85 -18.63 26.91 9.74
C GLN A 85 -18.10 25.99 10.86
N SER A 86 -17.50 26.61 11.89
CA SER A 86 -16.87 25.88 13.00
C SER A 86 -17.83 24.90 13.66
N GLY A 87 -17.41 23.63 13.75
CA GLY A 87 -18.09 22.57 14.49
C GLY A 87 -19.08 21.73 13.68
N TYR A 88 -19.49 22.17 12.48
CA TYR A 88 -20.48 21.41 11.69
C TYR A 88 -19.89 20.16 11.04
N SER A 89 -18.61 20.17 10.67
CA SER A 89 -17.89 18.96 10.23
C SER A 89 -17.92 17.85 11.30
N THR A 90 -17.67 18.21 12.56
CA THR A 90 -17.76 17.27 13.68
C THR A 90 -19.19 16.79 13.92
N LYS A 91 -20.19 17.67 13.83
CA LYS A 91 -21.60 17.29 13.97
C LYS A 91 -22.03 16.31 12.87
N TYR A 92 -21.63 16.57 11.63
CA TYR A 92 -21.88 15.69 10.49
C TYR A 92 -21.24 14.32 10.67
N THR A 93 -19.94 14.27 10.97
CA THR A 93 -19.23 12.99 11.17
C THR A 93 -19.77 12.21 12.37
N ASN A 94 -20.15 12.89 13.46
CA ASN A 94 -20.77 12.23 14.61
C ASN A 94 -22.12 11.60 14.27
N LEU A 95 -22.90 12.25 13.40
CA LEU A 95 -24.18 11.70 12.95
C LEU A 95 -23.96 10.48 12.06
N LEU A 96 -23.02 10.52 11.12
CA LEU A 96 -22.60 9.35 10.34
C LEU A 96 -22.13 8.20 11.24
N SER A 97 -21.28 8.47 12.23
CA SER A 97 -20.83 7.46 13.20
C SER A 97 -22.00 6.86 13.99
N LYS A 98 -23.01 7.66 14.37
CA LYS A 98 -24.23 7.18 15.03
C LYS A 98 -25.00 6.22 14.10
N GLN A 99 -25.16 6.58 12.83
CA GLN A 99 -25.86 5.78 11.82
C GLN A 99 -25.11 4.47 11.53
N MET A 100 -23.80 4.53 11.29
CA MET A 100 -22.92 3.36 11.09
C MET A 100 -22.89 2.44 12.32
N GLY A 101 -23.06 2.99 13.53
CA GLY A 101 -23.08 2.23 14.78
C GLY A 101 -24.31 1.32 14.96
N ARG A 102 -25.37 1.47 14.16
CA ARG A 102 -26.60 0.66 14.25
C ARG A 102 -26.31 -0.82 13.95
N LYS A 103 -27.16 -1.72 14.45
CA LYS A 103 -27.03 -3.17 14.20
C LYS A 103 -27.33 -3.52 12.74
N ASP A 104 -28.29 -2.82 12.16
CA ASP A 104 -28.78 -2.88 10.79
C ASP A 104 -28.31 -1.66 9.99
N ALA A 105 -27.07 -1.22 10.23
CA ALA A 105 -26.49 -0.09 9.53
C ALA A 105 -26.50 -0.31 8.01
N ASP A 106 -27.01 0.69 7.29
CA ASP A 106 -27.10 0.68 5.83
C ASP A 106 -25.70 0.87 5.22
N PRO A 107 -25.23 -0.01 4.30
CA PRO A 107 -23.98 0.17 3.57
C PRO A 107 -23.80 1.56 2.95
N ALA A 108 -24.88 2.20 2.48
CA ALA A 108 -24.83 3.51 1.87
C ALA A 108 -24.27 4.60 2.80
N VAL A 109 -24.49 4.47 4.11
CA VAL A 109 -23.95 5.42 5.11
C VAL A 109 -22.42 5.32 5.20
N PHE A 110 -21.86 4.11 5.04
CA PHE A 110 -20.41 3.91 5.01
C PHE A 110 -19.81 4.50 3.73
N ALA A 111 -20.47 4.31 2.58
CA ALA A 111 -20.05 4.92 1.32
C ALA A 111 -20.05 6.45 1.41
N GLU A 112 -21.14 7.05 1.89
CA GLU A 112 -21.27 8.50 2.11
C GLU A 112 -20.17 9.05 3.03
N ALA A 113 -19.89 8.33 4.13
CA ALA A 113 -18.82 8.72 5.05
C ALA A 113 -17.43 8.62 4.40
N ALA A 114 -17.17 7.56 3.63
CA ALA A 114 -15.91 7.39 2.91
C ALA A 114 -15.69 8.48 1.86
N GLU A 115 -16.70 8.79 1.04
CA GLU A 115 -16.67 9.88 0.06
C GLU A 115 -16.35 11.22 0.71
N TYR A 116 -17.05 11.55 1.80
CA TYR A 116 -16.78 12.77 2.56
C TYR A 116 -15.33 12.84 3.06
N TYR A 117 -14.78 11.73 3.56
CA TYR A 117 -13.39 11.71 4.03
C TYR A 117 -12.38 11.82 2.87
N LEU A 118 -12.64 11.19 1.73
CA LEU A 118 -11.81 11.33 0.53
C LEU A 118 -11.79 12.79 0.03
N GLU A 119 -12.95 13.44 -0.08
CA GLU A 119 -13.06 14.85 -0.46
C GLU A 119 -12.33 15.77 0.53
N ALA A 120 -12.34 15.42 1.82
CA ALA A 120 -11.61 16.14 2.86
C ALA A 120 -10.11 15.81 2.91
N SER A 121 -9.58 15.00 1.99
CA SER A 121 -8.19 14.51 1.99
C SER A 121 -7.81 13.79 3.30
N LYS A 122 -8.74 12.97 3.80
CA LYS A 122 -8.63 12.14 5.00
C LYS A 122 -8.71 10.66 4.62
N GLU A 123 -7.76 10.22 3.82
CA GLU A 123 -7.81 8.91 3.19
C GLU A 123 -7.82 7.77 4.23
N SER A 124 -7.04 7.90 5.30
CA SER A 124 -7.00 6.89 6.37
C SER A 124 -8.37 6.67 7.03
N GLU A 125 -9.13 7.73 7.28
CA GLU A 125 -10.49 7.65 7.80
C GLU A 125 -11.46 7.06 6.78
N ALA A 126 -11.32 7.42 5.50
CA ALA A 126 -12.15 6.85 4.43
C ALA A 126 -11.98 5.34 4.32
N PHE A 127 -10.74 4.85 4.25
CA PHE A 127 -10.46 3.42 4.16
C PHE A 127 -10.83 2.65 5.43
N ALA A 128 -10.69 3.28 6.61
CA ALA A 128 -11.16 2.67 7.86
C ALA A 128 -12.68 2.47 7.85
N VAL A 129 -13.44 3.46 7.37
CA VAL A 129 -14.89 3.37 7.22
C VAL A 129 -15.28 2.30 6.21
N LEU A 130 -14.63 2.24 5.04
CA LEU A 130 -14.91 1.22 4.04
C LEU A 130 -14.67 -0.19 4.59
N ARG A 131 -13.54 -0.43 5.27
CA ARG A 131 -13.26 -1.73 5.89
C ARG A 131 -14.27 -2.11 6.96
N ASP A 132 -14.65 -1.18 7.84
CA ASP A 132 -15.66 -1.43 8.87
C ASP A 132 -17.02 -1.75 8.24
N GLY A 133 -17.41 -1.00 7.21
CA GLY A 133 -18.63 -1.22 6.45
C GLY A 133 -18.67 -2.58 5.76
N ILE A 134 -17.59 -2.96 5.06
CA ILE A 134 -17.46 -4.28 4.41
C ILE A 134 -17.56 -5.39 5.45
N ALA A 135 -16.78 -5.31 6.53
CA ALA A 135 -16.77 -6.33 7.57
C ALA A 135 -18.13 -6.47 8.28
N LYS A 136 -18.86 -5.37 8.46
CA LYS A 136 -20.14 -5.35 9.15
C LYS A 136 -21.31 -5.79 8.29
N THR A 137 -21.30 -5.42 7.01
CA THR A 137 -22.46 -5.58 6.12
C THR A 137 -22.28 -6.69 5.08
N GLY A 138 -21.04 -7.05 4.75
CA GLY A 138 -20.73 -7.93 3.63
C GLY A 138 -21.11 -7.35 2.26
N SER A 139 -21.28 -6.03 2.16
CA SER A 139 -21.71 -5.36 0.93
C SER A 139 -20.67 -5.50 -0.19
N GLU A 140 -21.12 -6.06 -1.32
CA GLU A 140 -20.35 -6.09 -2.57
C GLU A 140 -20.09 -4.66 -3.08
N GLU A 141 -21.07 -3.76 -2.99
CA GLU A 141 -20.95 -2.36 -3.42
C GLU A 141 -19.84 -1.61 -2.67
N LEU A 142 -19.72 -1.83 -1.35
CA LEU A 142 -18.62 -1.24 -0.56
C LEU A 142 -17.27 -1.85 -0.90
N THR A 143 -17.26 -3.14 -1.28
CA THR A 143 -16.04 -3.84 -1.69
C THR A 143 -15.57 -3.30 -3.04
N GLU A 144 -16.47 -3.10 -3.99
CA GLU A 144 -16.19 -2.45 -5.28
C GLU A 144 -15.66 -1.03 -5.07
N LEU A 145 -16.34 -0.22 -4.25
CA LEU A 145 -15.87 1.14 -3.92
C LEU A 145 -14.47 1.13 -3.29
N TYR A 146 -14.18 0.19 -2.39
CA TYR A 146 -12.86 0.02 -1.79
C TYR A 146 -11.79 -0.32 -2.84
N GLU A 147 -12.07 -1.26 -3.74
CA GLU A 147 -11.15 -1.63 -4.80
C GLU A 147 -10.93 -0.48 -5.81
N ASP A 148 -11.95 0.30 -6.12
CA ASP A 148 -11.85 1.46 -7.03
C ASP A 148 -10.97 2.59 -6.45
N VAL A 149 -10.98 2.78 -5.13
CA VAL A 149 -10.27 3.90 -4.49
C VAL A 149 -8.90 3.51 -3.91
N ARG A 150 -8.67 2.25 -3.50
CA ARG A 150 -7.42 1.82 -2.85
C ARG A 150 -6.18 1.96 -3.72
N TYR A 151 -6.35 1.86 -5.05
CA TYR A 151 -5.24 1.95 -6.01
C TYR A 151 -4.96 3.37 -6.50
N GLN A 152 -5.76 4.35 -6.08
CA GLN A 152 -5.42 5.75 -6.27
C GLN A 152 -4.11 6.07 -5.55
N TYR A 153 -3.36 7.03 -6.08
CA TYR A 153 -2.02 7.35 -5.59
C TYR A 153 -1.72 8.84 -5.65
N LYS A 154 -0.77 9.25 -4.82
CA LYS A 154 -0.12 10.56 -4.86
C LYS A 154 1.20 10.45 -5.60
N VAL A 155 1.53 11.45 -6.40
CA VAL A 155 2.84 11.56 -7.05
C VAL A 155 3.72 12.47 -6.19
N SER A 156 4.95 12.04 -5.91
CA SER A 156 5.91 12.85 -5.17
C SER A 156 6.37 14.06 -6.00
N SER A 157 6.75 15.14 -5.31
CA SER A 157 7.32 16.33 -5.93
C SER A 157 8.79 16.15 -6.31
N TYR A 158 9.47 15.15 -5.74
CA TYR A 158 10.86 14.83 -6.03
C TYR A 158 11.01 14.27 -7.44
N THR A 159 12.09 14.67 -8.13
CA THR A 159 12.41 14.19 -9.48
C THR A 159 13.89 13.85 -9.53
N TYR A 160 14.20 12.67 -10.03
CA TYR A 160 15.55 12.11 -10.10
C TYR A 160 15.95 11.77 -11.53
N GLN A 161 17.26 11.75 -11.78
CA GLN A 161 17.84 11.39 -13.08
C GLN A 161 17.76 9.89 -13.30
N ASP A 162 18.04 9.11 -12.26
CA ASP A 162 17.90 7.66 -12.24
C ASP A 162 17.51 7.13 -10.87
N VAL A 163 16.97 5.92 -10.84
CA VAL A 163 16.56 5.20 -9.62
C VAL A 163 16.70 3.68 -9.82
N THR A 164 16.91 2.96 -8.73
CA THR A 164 16.87 1.49 -8.75
C THR A 164 15.66 0.94 -7.97
N ALA A 165 15.56 -0.39 -7.84
CA ALA A 165 14.54 -1.02 -7.01
C ALA A 165 14.74 -0.70 -5.52
N ALA A 166 13.62 -0.73 -4.80
CA ALA A 166 13.64 -0.63 -3.35
C ALA A 166 14.22 -1.88 -2.70
N CYS A 167 15.03 -1.67 -1.67
CA CYS A 167 15.52 -2.71 -0.78
C CYS A 167 15.51 -2.19 0.66
N ASN A 168 14.94 -2.96 1.59
CA ASN A 168 14.85 -2.63 3.01
C ASN A 168 14.30 -1.21 3.30
N GLY A 169 13.38 -0.72 2.45
CA GLY A 169 12.72 0.59 2.61
C GLY A 169 13.52 1.80 2.11
N ALA A 170 14.69 1.58 1.50
CA ALA A 170 15.49 2.61 0.88
C ALA A 170 15.66 2.35 -0.63
N ILE A 171 15.84 3.42 -1.38
CA ILE A 171 15.90 3.40 -2.84
C ILE A 171 17.12 4.22 -3.27
N PRO A 172 18.13 3.60 -3.91
CA PRO A 172 19.18 4.34 -4.60
C PRO A 172 18.62 5.27 -5.67
N VAL A 173 19.02 6.54 -5.60
CA VAL A 173 18.57 7.60 -6.50
C VAL A 173 19.75 8.43 -6.97
N GLU A 174 19.71 8.86 -8.23
CA GLU A 174 20.73 9.71 -8.83
C GLU A 174 20.19 11.13 -9.06
N LEU A 175 20.98 12.11 -8.63
CA LEU A 175 20.74 13.52 -8.90
C LEU A 175 22.09 14.20 -9.19
N ASP A 176 22.12 15.01 -10.24
CA ASP A 176 23.32 15.73 -10.69
C ASP A 176 24.56 14.85 -10.91
N GLY A 177 24.37 13.61 -11.40
CA GLY A 177 25.44 12.65 -11.66
C GLY A 177 25.98 11.95 -10.41
N TYR A 178 25.33 12.11 -9.26
CA TYR A 178 25.72 11.51 -7.99
C TYR A 178 24.59 10.70 -7.38
N TRP A 179 24.97 9.61 -6.72
CA TRP A 179 24.08 8.68 -6.06
C TRP A 179 23.88 9.01 -4.58
N GLY A 180 22.65 8.80 -4.12
CA GLY A 180 22.20 8.90 -2.73
C GLY A 180 21.13 7.85 -2.44
N LEU A 181 20.47 7.95 -1.29
CA LEU A 181 19.33 7.10 -0.94
C LEU A 181 18.10 7.95 -0.65
N ALA A 182 16.96 7.55 -1.18
CA ALA A 182 15.65 8.07 -0.82
C ALA A 182 14.84 7.06 0.00
N SER A 183 13.85 7.56 0.74
CA SER A 183 12.79 6.74 1.34
C SER A 183 11.84 6.21 0.26
N ALA A 184 10.93 5.30 0.64
CA ALA A 184 9.89 4.81 -0.26
C ALA A 184 9.03 5.93 -0.90
N SER A 185 8.77 7.01 -0.16
CA SER A 185 8.06 8.20 -0.66
C SER A 185 8.91 9.12 -1.56
N GLY A 186 10.19 8.80 -1.76
CA GLY A 186 11.11 9.56 -2.60
C GLY A 186 11.86 10.70 -1.89
N SER A 187 11.71 10.89 -0.58
CA SER A 187 12.46 11.90 0.17
C SER A 187 13.91 11.46 0.40
N LEU A 188 14.89 12.33 0.16
CA LEU A 188 16.30 12.01 0.40
C LEU A 188 16.57 11.69 1.88
N VAL A 189 17.22 10.54 2.10
CA VAL A 189 17.75 10.05 3.38
C VAL A 189 19.26 10.23 3.42
N ILE A 190 19.96 9.78 2.37
CA ILE A 190 21.39 10.03 2.15
C ILE A 190 21.53 10.94 0.92
N PRO A 191 22.25 12.06 1.01
CA PRO A 191 22.38 13.00 -0.10
C PRO A 191 23.06 12.36 -1.32
N CYS A 192 22.68 12.83 -2.50
CA CYS A 192 23.32 12.48 -3.77
C CYS A 192 24.70 13.15 -3.86
N GLU A 193 25.73 12.50 -3.34
CA GLU A 193 27.12 13.01 -3.34
C GLU A 193 28.19 11.94 -3.58
N TYR A 194 27.76 10.73 -3.92
CA TYR A 194 28.61 9.56 -4.09
C TYR A 194 28.65 9.13 -5.56
N ASP A 195 29.80 8.66 -6.02
CA ASP A 195 29.94 8.13 -7.38
C ASP A 195 29.25 6.76 -7.51
N GLN A 196 29.01 6.10 -6.38
CA GLN A 196 28.27 4.84 -6.27
C GLN A 196 27.73 4.70 -4.85
N ILE A 197 26.50 4.18 -4.70
CA ILE A 197 25.92 3.78 -3.42
C ILE A 197 25.27 2.40 -3.56
N SER A 198 25.38 1.57 -2.54
CA SER A 198 24.68 0.29 -2.47
C SER A 198 23.26 0.46 -1.91
N THR A 199 22.49 -0.62 -1.90
CA THR A 199 21.33 -0.78 -1.02
C THR A 199 21.69 -0.57 0.46
N TYR A 200 20.68 -0.26 1.28
CA TYR A 200 20.83 -0.09 2.72
C TYR A 200 20.51 -1.39 3.46
N SER A 201 21.41 -1.84 4.32
CA SER A 201 21.22 -3.05 5.13
C SER A 201 22.03 -2.97 6.42
N ASN A 202 21.59 -3.63 7.49
CA ASN A 202 22.33 -3.67 8.77
C ASN A 202 22.80 -2.30 9.27
N GLY A 203 21.96 -1.27 9.10
CA GLY A 203 22.23 0.07 9.59
C GLY A 203 23.23 0.89 8.76
N GLN A 204 23.60 0.46 7.55
CA GLN A 204 24.49 1.22 6.67
C GLN A 204 24.24 0.99 5.18
N ALA A 205 24.76 1.90 4.36
CA ALA A 205 25.02 1.71 2.94
C ALA A 205 26.52 1.80 2.66
N ILE A 206 26.97 1.12 1.62
CA ILE A 206 28.35 1.17 1.14
C ILE A 206 28.39 2.23 0.03
N VAL A 207 29.34 3.14 0.12
CA VAL A 207 29.47 4.29 -0.76
C VAL A 207 30.87 4.40 -1.32
N ARG A 208 30.97 4.91 -2.56
CA ARG A 208 32.24 5.30 -3.19
C ARG A 208 32.26 6.80 -3.44
N LYS A 209 33.34 7.47 -3.04
CA LYS A 209 33.64 8.87 -3.38
C LYS A 209 35.10 9.00 -3.80
N GLY A 210 35.35 9.22 -5.08
CA GLY A 210 36.65 9.05 -5.71
C GLY A 210 37.17 7.63 -5.50
N ALA A 211 38.40 7.52 -4.98
CA ALA A 211 39.03 6.24 -4.65
C ALA A 211 38.62 5.66 -3.29
N VAL A 212 37.77 6.36 -2.52
CA VAL A 212 37.42 5.94 -1.15
C VAL A 212 36.13 5.15 -1.17
N ILE A 213 36.19 3.90 -0.70
CA ILE A 213 35.02 3.08 -0.36
C ILE A 213 34.84 3.09 1.16
N SER A 214 33.62 3.39 1.62
CA SER A 214 33.28 3.44 3.04
C SER A 214 31.85 3.01 3.30
N GLY A 215 31.55 2.60 4.54
CA GLY A 215 30.18 2.41 5.00
C GLY A 215 29.67 3.69 5.66
N VAL A 216 28.41 4.06 5.42
CA VAL A 216 27.74 5.21 6.03
C VAL A 216 26.39 4.83 6.63
N ASP A 217 26.06 5.40 7.79
CA ASP A 217 24.75 5.23 8.42
C ASP A 217 23.65 6.09 7.74
N SER A 218 22.40 5.99 8.21
CA SER A 218 21.28 6.79 7.71
C SER A 218 21.40 8.30 7.96
N SER A 219 22.31 8.73 8.83
CA SER A 219 22.65 10.14 9.06
C SER A 219 23.85 10.58 8.21
N ASN A 220 24.29 9.74 7.27
CA ASN A 220 25.45 9.94 6.40
C ASN A 220 26.78 10.04 7.16
N ASN A 221 26.87 9.50 8.39
CA ASN A 221 28.14 9.39 9.12
C ASN A 221 28.91 8.17 8.63
N ARG A 222 30.22 8.33 8.40
CA ARG A 222 31.09 7.19 8.10
C ARG A 222 31.21 6.27 9.30
N VAL A 223 30.85 5.01 9.13
CA VAL A 223 30.89 3.96 10.17
C VAL A 223 31.91 2.85 9.87
N ALA A 224 32.34 2.72 8.61
CA ALA A 224 33.38 1.80 8.18
C ALA A 224 34.25 2.43 7.08
N LEU A 225 35.51 2.02 6.95
CA LEU A 225 36.42 2.47 5.90
C LEU A 225 37.15 1.27 5.32
N PHE A 226 37.11 1.12 4.00
CA PHE A 226 37.92 0.13 3.31
C PHE A 226 39.35 0.65 3.14
N HIS A 227 40.33 -0.15 3.53
CA HIS A 227 41.76 0.19 3.45
C HIS A 227 42.49 -0.53 2.29
N GLY A 228 41.78 -1.34 1.49
CA GLY A 228 42.35 -2.03 0.33
C GLY A 228 42.07 -1.29 -0.99
N GLU A 229 42.32 -2.00 -2.09
CA GLU A 229 42.08 -1.51 -3.45
C GLU A 229 40.89 -2.27 -4.07
N ALA A 230 39.85 -1.54 -4.46
CA ALA A 230 38.71 -2.06 -5.21
C ALA A 230 38.13 -0.94 -6.07
N ASP A 231 37.75 -1.30 -7.29
CA ASP A 231 37.22 -0.34 -8.27
C ASP A 231 35.72 -0.09 -8.05
N SER A 232 34.99 -1.06 -7.53
CA SER A 232 33.53 -1.03 -7.37
C SER A 232 33.08 -2.06 -6.32
N PHE A 233 31.79 -2.07 -6.02
CA PHE A 233 31.13 -3.05 -5.17
C PHE A 233 29.74 -3.44 -5.70
N SER A 234 29.22 -4.58 -5.26
CA SER A 234 27.82 -4.99 -5.50
C SER A 234 26.91 -4.42 -4.41
N ASN A 235 25.59 -4.58 -4.56
CA ASN A 235 24.64 -4.15 -3.55
C ASN A 235 24.86 -4.87 -2.21
N PHE A 236 24.65 -4.12 -1.12
CA PHE A 236 24.90 -4.56 0.24
C PHE A 236 23.62 -5.05 0.90
N ASN A 237 23.58 -6.32 1.26
CA ASN A 237 22.43 -6.92 1.94
C ASN A 237 22.87 -8.05 2.85
N GLU A 238 22.14 -8.29 3.95
CA GLU A 238 22.43 -9.37 4.90
C GLU A 238 23.88 -9.38 5.40
N ASN A 239 24.47 -8.18 5.47
CA ASN A 239 25.84 -7.90 5.91
C ASN A 239 26.90 -8.46 4.96
N ARG A 240 26.55 -8.59 3.67
CA ARG A 240 27.41 -9.07 2.60
C ARG A 240 27.37 -8.15 1.40
N LEU A 241 28.51 -8.03 0.73
CA LEU A 241 28.68 -7.39 -0.57
C LEU A 241 29.82 -8.09 -1.31
N GLY A 242 29.89 -7.87 -2.62
CA GLY A 242 31.09 -8.11 -3.41
C GLY A 242 31.96 -6.87 -3.48
N LEU A 243 33.28 -7.03 -3.34
CA LEU A 243 34.26 -6.01 -3.70
C LEU A 243 34.95 -6.41 -5.00
N LYS A 244 34.95 -5.52 -5.99
CA LYS A 244 35.63 -5.75 -7.27
C LYS A 244 37.08 -5.29 -7.18
N THR A 245 37.98 -6.25 -6.95
CA THR A 245 39.43 -6.02 -6.90
C THR A 245 40.07 -6.20 -8.28
N SER A 246 41.38 -5.96 -8.39
CA SER A 246 42.14 -6.24 -9.61
C SER A 246 42.22 -7.72 -9.99
N GLU A 247 42.04 -8.62 -9.02
CA GLU A 247 42.11 -10.08 -9.24
C GLU A 247 40.73 -10.69 -9.56
N GLY A 248 39.66 -9.97 -9.25
CA GLY A 248 38.28 -10.45 -9.38
C GLY A 248 37.40 -9.95 -8.23
N TRP A 249 36.20 -10.52 -8.14
CA TRP A 249 35.25 -10.25 -7.07
C TRP A 249 35.54 -11.12 -5.86
N VAL A 250 35.54 -10.50 -4.68
CA VAL A 250 35.65 -11.21 -3.40
C VAL A 250 34.46 -10.85 -2.52
N VAL A 251 34.00 -11.83 -1.73
CA VAL A 251 32.95 -11.59 -0.74
C VAL A 251 33.54 -10.79 0.42
N ALA A 252 32.81 -9.77 0.85
CA ALA A 252 33.13 -8.95 2.01
C ALA A 252 31.91 -8.78 2.91
N ASN A 253 32.13 -8.27 4.11
CA ASN A 253 31.07 -7.84 5.02
C ASN A 253 31.03 -6.31 5.20
N GLY A 254 30.08 -5.81 6.00
CA GLY A 254 29.91 -4.37 6.25
C GLY A 254 31.08 -3.68 6.96
N THR A 255 32.06 -4.43 7.48
CA THR A 255 33.33 -3.90 8.01
C THR A 255 34.51 -4.17 7.08
N PHE A 256 34.22 -4.60 5.84
CA PHE A 256 35.17 -4.98 4.80
C PHE A 256 36.13 -6.13 5.16
N GLY A 257 35.71 -7.00 6.07
CA GLY A 257 36.37 -8.30 6.24
C GLY A 257 36.07 -9.18 5.03
N THR A 258 37.10 -9.61 4.32
CA THR A 258 36.99 -10.41 3.09
C THR A 258 37.13 -11.90 3.37
N GLY A 259 36.49 -12.72 2.55
CA GLY A 259 36.63 -14.17 2.57
C GLY A 259 35.97 -14.80 1.34
N GLY A 260 35.88 -16.13 1.35
CA GLY A 260 35.21 -16.85 0.27
C GLY A 260 36.09 -17.09 -0.96
N LEU A 261 35.42 -17.44 -2.06
CA LEU A 261 36.04 -17.67 -3.36
C LEU A 261 36.42 -16.36 -4.06
N LEU A 262 37.44 -16.42 -4.92
CA LEU A 262 37.71 -15.39 -5.91
C LEU A 262 36.84 -15.68 -7.15
N LEU A 263 36.03 -14.71 -7.53
CA LEU A 263 34.95 -14.87 -8.52
C LEU A 263 35.14 -13.93 -9.72
N GLU A 264 34.59 -14.31 -10.87
CA GLU A 264 34.56 -13.46 -12.06
C GLU A 264 33.47 -12.39 -11.96
N GLU A 265 32.32 -12.75 -11.38
CA GLU A 265 31.16 -11.89 -11.16
C GLU A 265 30.42 -12.32 -9.89
N LEU A 266 29.80 -11.36 -9.20
CA LEU A 266 29.04 -11.60 -7.97
C LEU A 266 27.85 -10.63 -7.89
N GLY A 267 26.65 -11.19 -7.76
CA GLY A 267 25.40 -10.46 -7.56
C GLY A 267 25.20 -9.97 -6.12
N MET A 268 23.97 -9.56 -5.84
CA MET A 268 23.56 -9.20 -4.48
C MET A 268 23.11 -10.44 -3.72
N TYR A 269 23.44 -10.50 -2.44
CA TYR A 269 22.89 -11.52 -1.57
C TYR A 269 21.39 -11.28 -1.31
N SER A 270 20.57 -12.31 -1.49
CA SER A 270 19.17 -12.37 -1.09
C SER A 270 18.83 -13.76 -0.57
N ASP A 271 18.20 -13.81 0.60
CA ASP A 271 17.86 -15.06 1.30
C ASP A 271 19.09 -15.98 1.45
N GLY A 272 20.22 -15.38 1.82
CA GLY A 272 21.48 -16.10 2.03
C GLY A 272 22.23 -16.49 0.76
N CYS A 273 21.70 -16.22 -0.43
CA CYS A 273 22.28 -16.70 -1.69
C CYS A 273 22.63 -15.57 -2.64
N ALA A 274 23.63 -15.76 -3.50
CA ALA A 274 23.99 -14.79 -4.54
C ALA A 274 24.35 -15.50 -5.84
N ALA A 275 23.97 -14.92 -6.98
CA ALA A 275 24.48 -15.35 -8.28
C ALA A 275 25.98 -15.08 -8.34
N ALA A 276 26.76 -16.06 -8.75
CA ALA A 276 28.20 -15.91 -8.86
C ALA A 276 28.73 -16.67 -10.07
N LYS A 277 29.85 -16.16 -10.62
CA LYS A 277 30.48 -16.74 -11.79
C LYS A 277 31.90 -17.21 -11.48
N LEU A 278 32.21 -18.43 -11.87
CA LEU A 278 33.52 -19.06 -11.71
C LEU A 278 33.82 -19.93 -12.94
N ASP A 279 35.05 -19.86 -13.44
CA ASP A 279 35.52 -20.61 -14.62
C ASP A 279 34.59 -20.47 -15.84
N GLY A 280 34.11 -19.24 -16.08
CA GLY A 280 33.22 -18.91 -17.19
C GLY A 280 31.76 -19.34 -17.04
N LYS A 281 31.39 -20.03 -15.94
CA LYS A 281 30.04 -20.55 -15.69
C LYS A 281 29.40 -19.94 -14.45
N TRP A 282 28.08 -19.86 -14.47
CA TRP A 282 27.30 -19.28 -13.39
C TRP A 282 26.67 -20.34 -12.49
N GLY A 283 26.64 -20.05 -11.20
CA GLY A 283 25.96 -20.81 -10.17
C GLY A 283 25.38 -19.90 -9.09
N VAL A 284 24.91 -20.50 -8.01
CA VAL A 284 24.39 -19.80 -6.83
C VAL A 284 25.28 -20.13 -5.64
N LEU A 285 25.91 -19.10 -5.09
CA LEU A 285 26.79 -19.15 -3.94
C LEU A 285 25.99 -19.01 -2.64
N GLY A 286 26.32 -19.83 -1.64
CA GLY A 286 25.70 -19.79 -0.33
C GLY A 286 26.21 -18.66 0.56
N ALA A 287 25.61 -18.58 1.74
CA ALA A 287 25.76 -17.46 2.69
C ALA A 287 27.18 -17.29 3.25
N ASP A 288 28.00 -18.35 3.21
CA ASP A 288 29.38 -18.36 3.66
C ASP A 288 30.39 -17.86 2.60
N GLY A 289 29.94 -17.69 1.36
CA GLY A 289 30.77 -17.29 0.22
C GLY A 289 31.75 -18.37 -0.26
N GLN A 290 31.59 -19.63 0.16
CA GLN A 290 32.48 -20.74 -0.14
C GLN A 290 31.74 -21.91 -0.79
N GLU A 291 30.57 -22.27 -0.27
CA GLU A 291 29.80 -23.40 -0.77
C GLU A 291 28.80 -22.97 -1.84
N TRP A 292 28.63 -23.80 -2.87
CA TRP A 292 27.66 -23.59 -3.93
C TRP A 292 26.34 -24.27 -3.57
N VAL A 293 25.26 -23.50 -3.51
CA VAL A 293 23.89 -24.02 -3.45
C VAL A 293 23.53 -24.64 -4.80
N ILE A 294 23.88 -23.94 -5.88
CA ILE A 294 23.79 -24.42 -7.26
C ILE A 294 25.20 -24.35 -7.87
N PRO A 295 25.80 -25.47 -8.28
CA PRO A 295 27.14 -25.48 -8.89
C PRO A 295 27.25 -24.57 -10.12
N PRO A 296 28.44 -24.00 -10.40
CA PRO A 296 28.67 -23.14 -11.55
C PRO A 296 28.75 -23.94 -12.84
N GLU A 297 27.60 -24.31 -13.40
CA GLU A 297 27.48 -25.14 -14.60
C GLU A 297 26.68 -24.45 -15.72
N TYR A 298 25.99 -23.36 -15.38
CA TYR A 298 25.01 -22.70 -16.25
C TYR A 298 25.62 -21.54 -17.05
N ASP A 299 25.01 -21.23 -18.19
CA ASP A 299 25.43 -20.10 -19.03
C ASP A 299 25.07 -18.75 -18.41
N GLY A 300 24.12 -18.72 -17.48
CA GLY A 300 23.72 -17.52 -16.74
C GLY A 300 22.78 -17.81 -15.58
N ILE A 301 22.66 -16.84 -14.66
CA ILE A 301 21.61 -16.79 -13.64
C ILE A 301 20.78 -15.54 -13.88
N VAL A 302 19.46 -15.70 -13.90
CA VAL A 302 18.53 -14.56 -14.01
C VAL A 302 18.61 -13.77 -12.71
N GLN A 303 18.85 -12.46 -12.85
CA GLN A 303 18.96 -11.51 -11.76
C GLN A 303 18.04 -10.33 -12.02
N ASP A 304 17.56 -9.67 -10.97
CA ASP A 304 16.89 -8.39 -11.08
C ASP A 304 17.90 -7.22 -11.15
N GLU A 305 17.40 -5.98 -11.20
CA GLU A 305 18.26 -4.79 -11.29
C GLU A 305 19.19 -4.59 -10.09
N LEU A 306 18.89 -5.19 -8.93
CA LEU A 306 19.76 -5.12 -7.76
C LEU A 306 20.78 -6.27 -7.72
N GLY A 307 20.63 -7.29 -8.58
CA GLY A 307 21.46 -8.49 -8.59
C GLY A 307 20.91 -9.64 -7.76
N ARG A 308 19.63 -9.59 -7.34
CA ARG A 308 18.98 -10.67 -6.59
C ARG A 308 18.56 -11.77 -7.57
N CYS A 309 18.78 -13.03 -7.20
CA CYS A 309 18.41 -14.19 -8.02
C CYS A 309 17.63 -15.28 -7.30
N TRP A 310 17.67 -15.27 -5.96
CA TRP A 310 17.17 -16.35 -5.12
C TRP A 310 16.07 -15.84 -4.20
N ALA A 311 14.93 -16.52 -4.23
CA ALA A 311 13.81 -16.32 -3.32
C ALA A 311 12.93 -17.57 -3.32
N GLN A 312 12.35 -17.92 -2.17
CA GLN A 312 11.44 -19.07 -2.04
C GLN A 312 12.06 -20.40 -2.53
N ASP A 313 13.34 -20.61 -2.21
CA ASP A 313 14.13 -21.77 -2.60
C ASP A 313 14.19 -22.03 -4.13
N ALA A 314 13.95 -20.98 -4.91
CA ALA A 314 13.87 -21.03 -6.36
C ALA A 314 14.84 -20.04 -7.04
N VAL A 315 15.32 -20.45 -8.22
CA VAL A 315 16.15 -19.64 -9.11
C VAL A 315 15.85 -19.96 -10.56
N PHE A 316 16.00 -18.95 -11.42
CA PHE A 316 15.97 -19.16 -12.86
C PHE A 316 17.40 -19.16 -13.42
N VAL A 317 17.75 -20.24 -14.12
CA VAL A 317 19.07 -20.43 -14.74
C VAL A 317 18.95 -20.35 -16.26
N ARG A 318 19.98 -19.88 -16.93
CA ARG A 318 20.07 -19.87 -18.40
C ARG A 318 20.96 -21.00 -18.87
N GLN A 319 20.45 -21.81 -19.79
CA GLN A 319 21.17 -22.93 -20.38
C GLN A 319 20.72 -23.10 -21.83
N ASP A 320 21.68 -23.13 -22.76
CA ASP A 320 21.43 -23.40 -24.20
C ASP A 320 20.37 -22.47 -24.83
N GLY A 321 20.35 -21.19 -24.40
CA GLY A 321 19.43 -20.17 -24.90
C GLY A 321 18.01 -20.25 -24.32
N GLN A 322 17.77 -21.12 -23.33
CA GLN A 322 16.51 -21.25 -22.61
C GLN A 322 16.67 -20.84 -21.14
N VAL A 323 15.55 -20.56 -20.48
CA VAL A 323 15.48 -20.32 -19.04
C VAL A 323 14.80 -21.49 -18.34
N LEU A 324 15.48 -22.10 -17.37
CA LEU A 324 14.96 -23.20 -16.56
C LEU A 324 14.64 -22.68 -15.15
N LEU A 325 13.50 -23.08 -14.61
CA LEU A 325 13.19 -22.90 -13.20
C LEU A 325 13.80 -24.07 -12.42
N LEU A 326 14.65 -23.76 -11.44
CA LEU A 326 15.12 -24.72 -10.45
C LEU A 326 14.46 -24.40 -9.09
N VAL A 327 13.97 -25.43 -8.41
CA VAL A 327 13.46 -25.36 -7.04
C VAL A 327 14.16 -26.43 -6.23
N ASP A 328 14.76 -26.06 -5.10
CA ASP A 328 15.66 -26.94 -4.33
C ASP A 328 16.78 -27.55 -5.20
N GLY A 329 17.19 -26.84 -6.25
CA GLY A 329 18.20 -27.27 -7.21
C GLY A 329 17.73 -28.22 -8.31
N GLU A 330 16.47 -28.63 -8.31
CA GLU A 330 15.89 -29.53 -9.31
C GLU A 330 15.05 -28.78 -10.33
N PRO A 331 15.10 -29.13 -11.63
CA PRO A 331 14.31 -28.46 -12.65
C PRO A 331 12.81 -28.74 -12.50
N VAL A 332 12.00 -27.68 -12.56
CA VAL A 332 10.54 -27.74 -12.46
C VAL A 332 9.89 -27.22 -13.75
N GLY A 333 9.02 -28.04 -14.33
CA GLY A 333 8.22 -27.66 -15.50
C GLY A 333 9.01 -27.57 -16.80
N GLU A 334 8.43 -26.86 -17.77
CA GLU A 334 9.01 -26.66 -19.10
C GLU A 334 9.88 -25.38 -19.14
N PRO A 335 10.90 -25.30 -20.01
CA PRO A 335 11.71 -24.11 -20.18
C PRO A 335 10.92 -22.89 -20.67
N TYR A 336 11.43 -21.70 -20.36
CA TYR A 336 10.91 -20.40 -20.73
C TYR A 336 11.86 -19.65 -21.67
N GLU A 337 11.34 -18.62 -22.36
CA GLU A 337 12.14 -17.71 -23.18
C GLU A 337 12.90 -16.69 -22.31
N ASP A 338 12.26 -16.22 -21.25
CA ASP A 338 12.82 -15.28 -20.28
C ASP A 338 12.09 -15.37 -18.93
N ALA A 339 12.68 -14.83 -17.87
CA ALA A 339 12.07 -14.74 -16.56
C ALA A 339 12.50 -13.49 -15.79
N ARG A 340 11.77 -13.17 -14.72
CA ARG A 340 12.19 -12.30 -13.62
C ARG A 340 12.29 -13.15 -12.35
N PRO A 341 13.20 -12.85 -11.41
CA PRO A 341 13.26 -13.58 -10.14
C PRO A 341 11.93 -13.54 -9.40
N PHE A 342 11.69 -14.55 -8.57
CA PHE A 342 10.50 -14.59 -7.71
C PHE A 342 10.45 -13.39 -6.75
N ALA A 343 9.26 -12.84 -6.58
CA ALA A 343 8.97 -11.83 -5.57
C ALA A 343 7.50 -11.98 -5.14
N ASP A 344 7.24 -11.91 -3.83
CA ASP A 344 5.90 -12.02 -3.23
C ASP A 344 5.06 -13.20 -3.75
N GLY A 345 5.67 -14.38 -3.82
CA GLY A 345 4.99 -15.62 -4.20
C GLY A 345 5.14 -15.98 -5.68
N TRP A 346 5.10 -15.01 -6.60
CA TRP A 346 5.02 -15.28 -8.05
C TRP A 346 6.24 -14.75 -8.81
N ALA A 347 6.53 -15.36 -9.96
CA ALA A 347 7.52 -14.89 -10.91
C ALA A 347 6.88 -14.56 -12.25
N ALA A 348 7.32 -13.47 -12.88
CA ALA A 348 6.99 -13.20 -14.28
C ALA A 348 7.86 -14.07 -15.19
N VAL A 349 7.25 -14.79 -16.12
CA VAL A 349 7.93 -15.67 -17.08
C VAL A 349 7.40 -15.47 -18.50
N LYS A 350 8.25 -15.66 -19.50
CA LYS A 350 7.93 -15.42 -20.90
C LYS A 350 7.83 -16.72 -21.70
N LYS A 351 6.72 -16.87 -22.43
CA LYS A 351 6.48 -17.99 -23.34
C LYS A 351 5.71 -17.50 -24.56
N ASN A 352 6.11 -17.95 -25.74
CA ASN A 352 5.52 -17.55 -27.02
C ASN A 352 5.49 -16.02 -27.21
N GLY A 353 6.54 -15.32 -26.80
CA GLY A 353 6.64 -13.86 -26.93
C GLY A 353 5.83 -13.05 -25.91
N LYS A 354 5.07 -13.67 -25.00
CA LYS A 354 4.22 -12.99 -24.01
C LYS A 354 4.60 -13.39 -22.58
N TRP A 355 4.40 -12.45 -21.67
CA TRP A 355 4.64 -12.64 -20.24
C TRP A 355 3.37 -13.10 -19.54
N GLY A 356 3.51 -14.07 -18.64
CA GLY A 356 2.53 -14.53 -17.68
C GLY A 356 3.19 -14.67 -16.30
N PHE A 357 2.44 -15.18 -15.32
CA PHE A 357 2.93 -15.33 -13.96
C PHE A 357 2.78 -16.75 -13.48
N ILE A 358 3.79 -17.27 -12.79
CA ILE A 358 3.80 -18.62 -12.23
C ILE A 358 4.10 -18.61 -10.73
N ASP A 359 3.64 -19.64 -10.04
CA ASP A 359 4.10 -20.00 -8.69
C ASP A 359 5.40 -20.83 -8.74
N THR A 360 5.92 -21.20 -7.57
CA THR A 360 7.13 -22.04 -7.46
C THR A 360 6.94 -23.47 -7.97
N GLN A 361 5.71 -23.94 -8.17
CA GLN A 361 5.45 -25.25 -8.79
C GLN A 361 5.39 -25.16 -10.33
N GLY A 362 5.61 -23.97 -10.90
CA GLY A 362 5.45 -23.73 -12.33
C GLY A 362 3.99 -23.67 -12.77
N THR A 363 3.04 -23.59 -11.83
CA THR A 363 1.61 -23.42 -12.13
C THR A 363 1.38 -22.01 -12.64
N VAL A 364 0.68 -21.89 -13.77
CA VAL A 364 0.30 -20.59 -14.32
C VAL A 364 -0.79 -19.96 -13.44
N MET A 365 -0.46 -18.83 -12.83
CA MET A 365 -1.35 -18.04 -11.98
C MET A 365 -2.08 -16.96 -12.79
N LEU A 366 -1.39 -16.35 -13.74
CA LEU A 366 -1.95 -15.44 -14.73
C LEU A 366 -1.42 -15.79 -16.12
N ASP A 367 -2.33 -15.89 -17.09
CA ASP A 367 -2.03 -16.32 -18.46
C ASP A 367 -1.02 -15.41 -19.17
N TYR A 368 -0.36 -15.99 -20.18
CA TYR A 368 0.64 -15.32 -21.03
C TYR A 368 -0.01 -14.29 -21.98
N GLN A 369 -0.30 -13.09 -21.47
CA GLN A 369 -0.98 -12.03 -22.23
C GLN A 369 -0.22 -10.70 -22.28
N PHE A 370 0.76 -10.48 -21.41
CA PHE A 370 1.43 -9.19 -21.26
C PHE A 370 2.61 -9.03 -22.24
N GLU A 371 2.87 -7.81 -22.69
CA GLU A 371 4.00 -7.51 -23.59
C GLU A 371 5.34 -7.52 -22.85
N ASP A 372 5.33 -7.04 -21.61
CA ASP A 372 6.42 -7.08 -20.63
C ASP A 372 5.82 -7.05 -19.22
N ALA A 373 6.56 -7.58 -18.25
CA ALA A 373 6.15 -7.61 -16.86
C ALA A 373 7.34 -7.64 -15.91
N LEU A 374 7.18 -7.01 -14.76
CA LEU A 374 8.00 -7.26 -13.58
C LEU A 374 7.28 -8.24 -12.65
N SER A 375 8.02 -8.97 -11.82
CA SER A 375 7.42 -9.79 -10.76
C SER A 375 6.66 -8.91 -9.77
N PHE A 376 5.69 -9.54 -9.10
CA PHE A 376 4.83 -8.86 -8.13
C PHE A 376 5.66 -8.25 -6.99
N GLY A 377 5.28 -7.04 -6.61
CA GLY A 377 5.68 -6.39 -5.38
C GLY A 377 4.43 -5.84 -4.71
N GLN A 378 4.15 -6.29 -3.51
CA GLN A 378 3.03 -5.88 -2.67
C GLN A 378 1.68 -6.03 -3.36
N HIS A 379 1.47 -7.22 -3.96
CA HIS A 379 0.24 -7.59 -4.68
C HIS A 379 -0.03 -6.79 -5.96
N LEU A 380 0.94 -6.01 -6.43
CA LEU A 380 0.90 -5.33 -7.73
C LEU A 380 2.08 -5.74 -8.62
N ALA A 381 1.83 -5.90 -9.91
CA ALA A 381 2.88 -6.12 -10.90
C ALA A 381 2.87 -5.00 -11.95
N ALA A 382 4.06 -4.45 -12.24
CA ALA A 382 4.20 -3.52 -13.34
C ALA A 382 4.12 -4.29 -14.66
N VAL A 383 3.24 -3.87 -15.56
CA VAL A 383 3.07 -4.47 -16.88
C VAL A 383 3.12 -3.43 -17.97
N LYS A 384 3.62 -3.83 -19.14
CA LYS A 384 3.72 -2.98 -20.31
C LYS A 384 2.55 -3.19 -21.25
N GLN A 385 1.97 -2.08 -21.71
CA GLN A 385 1.01 -2.04 -22.80
C GLN A 385 1.40 -0.95 -23.80
N GLY A 386 1.79 -1.37 -25.01
CA GLY A 386 2.31 -0.49 -26.04
C GLY A 386 3.65 0.14 -25.63
N ARG A 387 3.66 1.45 -25.38
CA ARG A 387 4.89 2.18 -25.01
C ARG A 387 5.01 2.47 -23.52
N ASN A 388 3.96 2.21 -22.75
CA ASN A 388 3.87 2.66 -21.38
C ASN A 388 3.68 1.49 -20.42
N TRP A 389 3.97 1.75 -19.16
CA TRP A 389 3.83 0.86 -18.03
C TRP A 389 2.69 1.32 -17.12
N GLY A 390 1.92 0.35 -16.65
CA GLY A 390 0.89 0.48 -15.62
C GLY A 390 1.02 -0.66 -14.62
N TYR A 391 0.02 -0.86 -13.77
CA TYR A 391 0.03 -1.91 -12.75
C TYR A 391 -1.24 -2.75 -12.76
N ILE A 392 -1.06 -4.06 -12.55
CA ILE A 392 -2.15 -5.01 -12.40
C ILE A 392 -2.25 -5.55 -10.98
N SER A 393 -3.46 -5.93 -10.57
CA SER A 393 -3.72 -6.68 -9.34
C SER A 393 -3.37 -8.17 -9.49
N LEU A 394 -3.43 -8.92 -8.39
CA LEU A 394 -3.30 -10.38 -8.39
C LEU A 394 -4.35 -11.10 -9.26
N ARG A 395 -5.46 -10.44 -9.58
CA ARG A 395 -6.50 -10.97 -10.49
C ARG A 395 -6.17 -10.71 -11.95
N GLY A 396 -5.07 -10.01 -12.25
CA GLY A 396 -4.69 -9.59 -13.59
C GLY A 396 -5.45 -8.37 -14.11
N GLU A 397 -6.23 -7.70 -13.25
CA GLU A 397 -6.98 -6.50 -13.59
C GLU A 397 -6.04 -5.30 -13.60
N LEU A 398 -6.15 -4.44 -14.62
CA LEU A 398 -5.41 -3.19 -14.68
C LEU A 398 -5.98 -2.21 -13.65
N VAL A 399 -5.19 -1.86 -12.63
CA VAL A 399 -5.61 -0.98 -11.53
C VAL A 399 -4.90 0.37 -11.53
N ILE A 400 -3.78 0.48 -12.26
CA ILE A 400 -3.15 1.75 -12.60
C ILE A 400 -2.88 1.75 -14.09
N GLU A 401 -3.49 2.71 -14.79
CA GLU A 401 -3.40 2.87 -16.25
C GLU A 401 -1.95 2.97 -16.76
N PRO A 402 -1.63 2.43 -17.95
CA PRO A 402 -0.30 2.47 -18.53
C PRO A 402 0.03 3.85 -19.07
N ILE A 403 0.49 4.73 -18.18
CA ILE A 403 0.85 6.12 -18.50
C ILE A 403 2.32 6.45 -18.27
N PHE A 404 3.09 5.55 -17.64
CA PHE A 404 4.49 5.77 -17.31
C PHE A 404 5.42 5.25 -18.40
N LEU A 405 6.54 5.93 -18.65
CA LEU A 405 7.54 5.47 -19.64
C LEU A 405 8.26 4.21 -19.17
N GLU A 406 8.49 4.11 -17.86
CA GLU A 406 9.02 2.95 -17.15
C GLU A 406 8.42 2.90 -15.74
N ALA A 407 8.45 1.71 -15.13
CA ALA A 407 7.95 1.46 -13.79
C ALA A 407 8.87 0.47 -13.06
N ARG A 408 8.94 0.59 -11.74
CA ARG A 408 9.53 -0.41 -10.83
C ARG A 408 8.45 -1.04 -9.96
N SER A 409 8.75 -2.18 -9.36
CA SER A 409 7.82 -2.90 -8.47
C SER A 409 7.49 -2.07 -7.22
N PHE A 410 6.28 -2.25 -6.68
CA PHE A 410 5.86 -1.59 -5.46
C PHE A 410 6.62 -2.13 -4.23
N SER A 411 6.96 -1.22 -3.32
CA SER A 411 7.56 -1.49 -2.01
C SER A 411 7.15 -0.40 -1.02
N GLN A 412 6.73 -0.82 0.17
CA GLN A 412 6.15 0.01 1.24
C GLN A 412 5.09 1.01 0.72
N GLY A 413 4.14 0.52 -0.06
CA GLY A 413 3.04 1.30 -0.63
C GLY A 413 3.47 2.28 -1.72
N SER A 414 4.74 2.26 -2.17
CA SER A 414 5.25 3.19 -3.18
C SER A 414 6.00 2.50 -4.31
N ALA A 415 6.09 3.15 -5.46
CA ALA A 415 6.87 2.67 -6.60
C ALA A 415 7.55 3.84 -7.33
N ALA A 416 8.73 3.59 -7.86
CA ALA A 416 9.39 4.54 -8.75
C ALA A 416 8.85 4.39 -10.18
N VAL A 417 8.51 5.50 -10.81
CA VAL A 417 7.97 5.56 -12.17
C VAL A 417 8.67 6.66 -12.97
N ARG A 418 8.90 6.40 -14.26
CA ARG A 418 9.55 7.35 -15.16
C ARG A 418 8.50 8.14 -15.93
N THR A 419 8.61 9.45 -15.86
CA THR A 419 7.81 10.41 -16.63
C THR A 419 8.68 11.15 -17.64
N ALA A 420 8.10 12.06 -18.42
CA ALA A 420 8.86 12.91 -19.32
C ALA A 420 9.88 13.81 -18.59
N ASP A 421 9.62 14.14 -17.32
CA ASP A 421 10.48 15.02 -16.51
C ASP A 421 11.62 14.26 -15.80
N GLY A 422 11.58 12.92 -15.78
CA GLY A 422 12.50 12.07 -15.02
C GLY A 422 11.77 11.06 -14.14
N TRP A 423 12.51 10.43 -13.24
CA TRP A 423 11.98 9.47 -12.28
C TRP A 423 11.29 10.18 -11.11
N LYS A 424 10.09 9.71 -10.78
CA LYS A 424 9.25 10.19 -9.67
C LYS A 424 8.78 8.98 -8.86
N PHE A 425 8.14 9.24 -7.73
CA PHE A 425 7.55 8.20 -6.89
C PHE A 425 6.04 8.34 -6.86
N ILE A 426 5.32 7.23 -6.99
CA ILE A 426 3.90 7.14 -6.68
C ILE A 426 3.73 6.42 -5.35
N THR A 427 2.80 6.89 -4.51
CA THR A 427 2.45 6.27 -3.23
C THR A 427 0.95 6.05 -3.19
N LEU A 428 0.51 4.82 -2.98
CA LEU A 428 -0.90 4.47 -2.87
C LEU A 428 -1.54 5.23 -1.70
N LEU A 429 -2.81 5.61 -1.86
CA LEU A 429 -3.59 6.23 -0.78
C LEU A 429 -3.88 5.21 0.33
N GLU A 430 -4.05 3.94 -0.02
CA GLU A 430 -4.16 2.83 0.91
C GLU A 430 -3.08 1.79 0.65
N TYR A 431 -2.47 1.31 1.72
CA TYR A 431 -1.56 0.20 1.67
C TYR A 431 -1.74 -0.68 2.90
N GLU A 432 -2.24 -1.89 2.68
CA GLU A 432 -2.24 -2.92 3.71
C GLU A 432 -0.82 -3.48 3.83
N GLY A 433 -0.07 -2.97 4.81
CA GLY A 433 1.22 -3.53 5.20
C GLY A 433 1.05 -4.99 5.55
N GLY A 434 1.45 -5.88 4.63
CA GLY A 434 1.19 -7.32 4.65
C GLY A 434 1.21 -7.95 6.04
N THR A 435 0.04 -7.98 6.68
CA THR A 435 -0.34 -8.88 7.76
C THR A 435 -1.83 -9.15 7.59
N GLY A 436 -2.23 -9.85 6.53
CA GLY A 436 -3.64 -10.19 6.35
C GLY A 436 -4.04 -10.65 4.96
N LEU A 437 -3.59 -11.84 4.56
CA LEU A 437 -4.43 -12.83 3.87
C LEU A 437 -4.16 -14.20 4.48
#